data_AF-A0A821MQ17-F1
#
_entry.id   AF-A0A821MQ17-F1
#
_cell.length_a   1.000
_cell.length_b   1.000
_cell.length_c   1.000
_cell.angle_alpha   90.00
_cell.angle_beta   90.00
_cell.angle_gamma   90.00
#
_symmetry.space_group_name_H-M   'P 1'
#
loop_
_entity.id
_entity.type
_entity.pdbx_description
1 polymer ?
#
loop_
_entity_poly.entity_id
_entity_poly.type
_entity_poly.pdbx_seq_one_letter_code
_entity_poly.pdbx_strand_id
1 'polypeptide(L)'
;DIFINRTVEYKSNFIINSQIAGVLVHYIDMNDYIGLSCNRGTYPIASVISRIFSQSKSFLETKTLNSQSETAIISSIMLNNLCLGVKTNELIKDKTDCRYYYVCQSNNSKPISYLQCPQYMFFSTKEKTCTHQYSSSLIYIYVYL
;
A
#
# COMPACT_ATOMS: atom_id res chain seq x y z
N ASP A 1 26.31 0.36 -19.04
CA ASP A 1 26.33 0.12 -17.57
C ASP A 1 25.48 -1.02 -17.05
N ILE A 2 26.09 -2.17 -16.76
CA ILE A 2 25.46 -3.27 -15.99
C ILE A 2 25.20 -2.88 -14.52
N PHE A 3 25.98 -1.94 -13.98
CA PHE A 3 25.98 -1.60 -12.56
C PHE A 3 24.75 -0.78 -12.11
N ILE A 4 24.26 0.12 -12.98
CA ILE A 4 23.09 0.98 -12.69
C ILE A 4 21.82 0.12 -12.55
N ASN A 5 21.57 -0.80 -13.49
CA ASN A 5 20.39 -1.67 -13.44
C ASN A 5 20.34 -2.50 -12.15
N ARG A 6 21.48 -3.07 -11.72
CA ARG A 6 21.56 -3.89 -10.51
C ARG A 6 21.23 -3.09 -9.24
N THR A 7 21.69 -1.84 -9.16
CA THR A 7 21.42 -0.97 -8.01
C THR A 7 19.95 -0.55 -7.97
N VAL A 8 19.37 -0.22 -9.13
CA VAL A 8 17.95 0.11 -9.27
C VAL A 8 17.09 -1.11 -8.90
N GLU A 9 17.43 -2.30 -9.38
CA GLU A 9 16.76 -3.56 -9.03
C GLU A 9 16.76 -3.83 -7.53
N TYR A 10 17.92 -3.69 -6.87
CA TYR A 10 18.04 -3.91 -5.43
C TYR A 10 17.14 -2.96 -4.63
N LYS A 11 17.14 -1.67 -4.98
CA LYS A 11 16.31 -0.66 -4.32
C LYS A 11 14.82 -0.85 -4.61
N SER A 12 14.43 -1.21 -5.84
CA SER A 12 13.03 -1.52 -6.17
C SER A 12 12.50 -2.71 -5.38
N ASN A 13 13.30 -3.77 -5.24
CA ASN A 13 12.93 -4.93 -4.42
C ASN A 13 12.83 -4.58 -2.93
N PHE A 14 13.74 -3.76 -2.42
CA PHE A 14 13.65 -3.26 -1.04
C PHE A 14 12.32 -2.51 -0.82
N ILE A 15 11.95 -1.59 -1.72
CA ILE A 15 10.71 -0.80 -1.60
C ILE A 15 9.46 -1.70 -1.59
N ILE A 16 9.40 -2.70 -2.47
CA ILE A 16 8.30 -3.68 -2.49
C ILE A 16 8.23 -4.46 -1.16
N ASN A 17 9.37 -4.98 -0.70
CA ASN A 17 9.43 -5.79 0.51
C ASN A 17 9.14 -4.97 1.79
N SER A 18 9.46 -3.68 1.78
CA SER A 18 9.16 -2.74 2.85
C SER A 18 7.72 -2.20 2.82
N GLN A 19 6.87 -2.67 1.90
CA GLN A 19 5.48 -2.23 1.74
C GLN A 19 5.34 -0.73 1.51
N ILE A 20 6.32 -0.13 0.82
CA ILE A 20 6.30 1.29 0.47
C ILE A 20 5.47 1.47 -0.80
N ALA A 21 4.57 2.45 -0.77
CA ALA A 21 3.51 2.59 -1.77
C ALA A 21 4.00 2.97 -3.18
N GLY A 22 5.23 3.46 -3.33
CA GLY A 22 5.74 3.85 -4.64
C GLY A 22 7.14 4.45 -4.61
N VAL A 23 7.57 4.91 -5.78
CA VAL A 23 8.88 5.51 -6.02
C VAL A 23 8.70 6.84 -6.72
N LEU A 24 9.45 7.86 -6.29
CA LEU A 24 9.64 9.10 -7.04
C LEU A 24 10.98 8.99 -7.78
N VAL A 25 10.97 9.18 -9.10
CA VAL A 25 12.20 9.22 -9.91
C VAL A 25 12.51 10.68 -10.22
N HIS A 26 13.72 11.10 -9.87
CA HIS A 26 14.17 12.47 -10.02
C HIS A 26 15.54 12.51 -10.73
N TYR A 27 15.71 13.20 -11.86
CA TYR A 27 14.66 13.70 -12.77
C TYR A 27 14.47 12.76 -13.97
N ILE A 28 13.28 12.77 -14.55
CA ILE A 28 12.92 11.85 -15.63
C ILE A 28 13.70 12.12 -16.94
N ASP A 29 14.11 13.36 -17.18
CA ASP A 29 14.91 13.83 -18.31
C ASP A 29 16.39 13.43 -18.24
N MET A 30 16.90 13.12 -17.04
CA MET A 30 18.25 12.58 -16.84
C MET A 30 18.34 11.07 -17.11
N ASN A 31 17.20 10.39 -17.20
CA ASN A 31 17.15 9.02 -17.70
C ASN A 31 17.28 9.08 -19.22
N ASP A 32 18.04 8.16 -19.85
CA ASP A 32 18.30 8.15 -21.30
C ASP A 32 17.00 8.01 -22.10
N TYR A 33 16.32 9.14 -22.29
CA TYR A 33 14.93 9.18 -22.73
C TYR A 33 14.82 8.90 -24.23
N ILE A 34 15.88 9.19 -24.99
CA ILE A 34 16.00 8.88 -26.41
C ILE A 34 16.50 7.44 -26.60
N GLY A 35 17.29 6.92 -25.66
CA GLY A 35 17.85 5.57 -25.72
C GLY A 35 19.12 5.44 -26.56
N LEU A 36 19.74 6.57 -26.93
CA LEU A 36 20.93 6.63 -27.78
C LEU A 36 22.23 6.60 -26.97
N SER A 37 22.19 7.00 -25.70
CA SER A 37 23.39 7.14 -24.88
C SER A 37 23.83 5.79 -24.31
N CYS A 38 22.86 4.99 -23.84
CA CYS A 38 23.11 3.72 -23.19
C CYS A 38 22.88 2.51 -24.10
N ASN A 39 22.30 2.70 -25.29
CA ASN A 39 21.87 1.63 -26.21
C ASN A 39 20.97 0.58 -25.52
N ARG A 40 20.04 1.03 -24.68
CA ARG A 40 19.11 0.17 -23.92
C ARG A 40 17.64 0.48 -24.18
N GLY A 41 17.36 1.20 -25.26
CA GLY A 41 16.03 1.75 -25.52
C GLY A 41 15.73 2.94 -24.60
N THR A 42 14.51 3.45 -24.70
CA THR A 42 14.08 4.66 -23.99
C THR A 42 13.89 4.40 -22.49
N TYR A 43 14.27 5.38 -21.68
CA TYR A 43 14.08 5.39 -20.23
C TYR A 43 14.55 4.11 -19.51
N PRO A 44 15.80 3.66 -19.69
CA PRO A 44 16.28 2.37 -19.17
C PRO A 44 16.15 2.20 -17.65
N ILE A 45 16.20 3.28 -16.86
CA ILE A 45 16.01 3.20 -15.40
C ILE A 45 14.53 3.01 -15.04
N ALA A 46 13.65 3.86 -15.58
CA ALA A 46 12.21 3.79 -15.33
C ALA A 46 11.60 2.47 -15.84
N SER A 47 12.10 1.91 -16.94
CA SER A 47 11.62 0.63 -17.47
C SER A 47 11.93 -0.54 -16.52
N VAL A 48 13.09 -0.54 -15.88
CA VAL A 48 13.46 -1.52 -14.84
C VAL A 48 12.52 -1.41 -13.64
N ILE A 49 12.26 -0.19 -13.15
CA ILE A 49 11.33 0.04 -12.03
C ILE A 49 9.92 -0.45 -12.40
N SER A 50 9.40 -0.03 -13.56
CA SER A 50 8.07 -0.41 -14.03
C SER A 50 7.89 -1.93 -14.13
N ARG A 51 8.91 -2.63 -14.66
CA ARG A 51 8.91 -4.10 -14.76
C ARG A 51 8.80 -4.77 -13.39
N ILE A 52 9.63 -4.37 -12.43
CA ILE A 52 9.67 -4.97 -11.09
C ILE A 52 8.37 -4.73 -10.32
N PHE A 53 7.82 -3.51 -10.38
CA PHE A 53 6.55 -3.18 -9.74
C PHE A 53 5.37 -3.93 -10.38
N SER A 54 5.38 -4.10 -11.71
CA SER A 54 4.35 -4.88 -12.41
C SER A 54 4.38 -6.36 -12.05
N GLN A 55 5.57 -6.94 -11.90
CA GLN A 55 5.73 -8.33 -11.44
C GLN A 55 5.20 -8.53 -10.01
N SER A 56 5.40 -7.54 -9.12
CA SER A 56 4.85 -7.60 -7.76
C SER A 56 3.31 -7.63 -7.74
N LYS A 57 2.67 -6.91 -8.68
CA LYS A 57 1.22 -6.92 -8.84
C LYS A 57 0.71 -8.30 -9.21
N SER A 58 1.37 -8.98 -10.15
CA SER A 58 1.03 -10.37 -10.50
C SER A 58 1.22 -11.35 -9.33
N PHE A 59 2.23 -11.15 -8.48
CA PHE A 59 2.41 -11.97 -7.28
C PHE A 59 1.29 -11.79 -6.26
N LEU A 60 0.81 -10.56 -6.07
CA LEU A 60 -0.35 -10.27 -5.23
C LEU A 60 -1.64 -10.88 -5.80
N GLU A 61 -1.82 -10.85 -7.12
CA GLU A 61 -3.00 -11.41 -7.79
C GLU A 61 -3.04 -12.95 -7.77
N THR A 62 -1.89 -13.64 -7.89
CA THR A 62 -1.81 -15.12 -7.78
C THR A 62 -2.12 -15.68 -6.39
N LYS A 63 -2.06 -14.84 -5.34
CA LYS A 63 -2.48 -15.24 -3.98
C LYS A 63 -4.01 -15.23 -3.79
N THR A 64 -4.75 -14.74 -4.79
CA THR A 64 -6.20 -14.50 -4.75
C THR A 64 -7.02 -15.45 -5.62
N LEU A 65 -6.43 -16.56 -6.08
CA LEU A 65 -7.14 -17.63 -6.78
C LEU A 65 -6.93 -18.96 -6.04
N ASN A 66 -7.59 -19.09 -4.87
CA ASN A 66 -7.96 -20.39 -4.28
C ASN A 66 -9.00 -20.27 -3.15
N SER A 67 -9.98 -19.35 -3.27
CA SER A 67 -11.19 -19.38 -2.44
C SER A 67 -12.28 -18.49 -3.04
N GLN A 68 -12.93 -18.97 -4.10
CA GLN A 68 -14.15 -18.37 -4.64
C GLN A 68 -15.34 -19.28 -4.35
N SER A 69 -15.78 -19.28 -3.09
CA SER A 69 -17.14 -19.67 -2.65
C SER A 69 -17.38 -19.53 -1.14
N GLU A 70 -16.34 -19.27 -0.33
CA GLU A 70 -16.46 -19.12 1.14
C GLU A 70 -16.36 -17.66 1.65
N THR A 71 -15.94 -16.73 0.79
CA THR A 71 -15.47 -15.39 1.20
C THR A 71 -16.57 -14.48 1.72
N ALA A 72 -17.80 -14.59 1.20
CA ALA A 72 -18.92 -13.76 1.64
C ALA A 72 -19.45 -14.17 3.03
N ILE A 73 -19.43 -15.48 3.35
CA ILE A 73 -19.86 -16.00 4.65
C ILE A 73 -18.81 -15.67 5.71
N ILE A 74 -17.52 -15.82 5.38
CA ILE A 74 -16.43 -15.45 6.29
C ILE A 74 -16.44 -13.95 6.58
N SER A 75 -16.73 -13.10 5.58
CA SER A 75 -16.79 -11.64 5.78
C SER A 75 -17.93 -11.21 6.72
N SER A 76 -19.10 -11.86 6.63
CA SER A 76 -20.23 -11.55 7.51
C SER A 76 -20.01 -12.05 8.95
N ILE A 77 -19.40 -13.22 9.13
CA ILE A 77 -19.01 -13.74 10.46
C ILE A 77 -17.94 -12.85 11.09
N MET A 78 -16.94 -12.42 10.32
CA MET A 78 -15.90 -11.49 10.78
C MET A 78 -16.47 -10.14 11.21
N LEU A 79 -17.48 -9.62 10.51
CA LEU A 79 -18.15 -8.37 10.89
C LEU A 79 -18.98 -8.52 12.17
N ASN A 80 -19.65 -9.67 12.35
CA ASN A 80 -20.47 -9.95 13.54
C ASN A 80 -19.65 -10.11 14.82
N ASN A 81 -18.37 -10.45 14.68
CA ASN A 81 -17.46 -10.73 15.77
C ASN A 81 -16.38 -9.64 15.93
N LEU A 82 -16.43 -8.57 15.14
CA LEU A 82 -15.37 -7.56 15.07
C LEU A 82 -15.10 -6.87 16.42
N CYS A 83 -16.12 -6.74 17.27
CA CYS A 83 -16.03 -6.10 18.57
C CYS A 83 -15.88 -7.11 19.73
N LEU A 84 -15.74 -8.41 19.47
CA LEU A 84 -15.53 -9.42 20.52
C LEU A 84 -14.21 -9.18 21.26
N GLY A 85 -14.28 -9.03 22.59
CA GLY A 85 -13.10 -8.86 23.45
C GLY A 85 -12.44 -7.47 23.36
N VAL A 86 -13.06 -6.53 22.65
CA VAL A 86 -12.58 -5.16 22.49
C VAL A 86 -12.94 -4.34 23.74
N LYS A 87 -12.01 -3.49 24.18
CA LYS A 87 -12.23 -2.66 25.38
C LYS A 87 -13.36 -1.66 25.11
N THR A 88 -14.07 -1.27 26.17
CA THR A 88 -15.18 -0.31 26.09
C THR A 88 -14.75 0.98 25.36
N ASN A 89 -15.57 1.45 24.40
CA ASN A 89 -15.38 2.66 23.58
C ASN A 89 -14.20 2.65 22.59
N GLU A 90 -13.74 1.47 22.19
CA GLU A 90 -12.67 1.39 21.20
C GLU A 90 -13.19 1.52 19.76
N LEU A 91 -12.45 2.31 18.98
CA LEU A 91 -12.67 2.50 17.55
C LEU A 91 -11.73 1.60 16.75
N ILE A 92 -12.27 0.91 15.75
CA ILE A 92 -11.55 -0.06 14.93
C ILE A 92 -11.48 0.43 13.49
N LYS A 93 -10.27 0.50 12.92
CA LYS A 93 -10.10 0.88 11.51
C LYS A 93 -10.71 -0.16 10.58
N ASP A 94 -11.29 0.29 9.47
CA ASP A 94 -11.55 -0.60 8.35
C ASP A 94 -10.21 -0.99 7.67
N LYS A 95 -10.05 -2.28 7.38
CA LYS A 95 -8.81 -2.82 6.78
C LYS A 95 -8.73 -2.61 5.27
N THR A 96 -9.87 -2.40 4.63
CA THR A 96 -10.03 -2.23 3.18
C THR A 96 -10.11 -0.77 2.78
N ASP A 97 -10.79 0.07 3.57
CA ASP A 97 -10.93 1.50 3.29
C ASP A 97 -10.59 2.35 4.53
N CYS A 98 -9.37 2.90 4.55
CA CYS A 98 -8.87 3.71 5.66
C CYS A 98 -9.67 5.00 5.92
N ARG A 99 -10.60 5.37 5.02
CA ARG A 99 -11.53 6.50 5.22
C ARG A 99 -12.67 6.14 6.17
N TYR A 100 -12.83 4.88 6.54
CA TYR A 100 -13.89 4.42 7.42
C TYR A 100 -13.37 3.70 8.66
N TYR A 101 -14.23 3.67 9.68
CA TYR A 101 -13.97 2.99 10.94
C TYR A 101 -15.26 2.50 11.57
N TYR A 102 -15.13 1.52 12.46
CA TYR A 102 -16.21 0.93 13.22
C TYR A 102 -16.21 1.43 14.66
N VAL A 103 -17.40 1.65 15.19
CA VAL A 103 -17.61 2.01 16.60
C VAL A 103 -18.07 0.76 17.35
N CYS A 104 -17.27 0.34 18.33
CA CYS A 104 -17.63 -0.76 19.23
C CYS A 104 -18.09 -0.21 20.58
N GLN A 105 -19.15 -0.80 21.12
CA GLN A 105 -19.65 -0.52 22.47
C GLN A 105 -19.43 -1.74 23.36
N SER A 106 -19.24 -1.52 24.66
CA SER A 106 -19.08 -2.60 25.63
C SER A 106 -20.18 -3.64 25.48
N ASN A 107 -19.81 -4.92 25.49
CA ASN A 107 -20.70 -6.09 25.46
C ASN A 107 -21.41 -6.36 24.12
N ASN A 108 -21.10 -5.60 23.06
CA ASN A 108 -21.55 -5.92 21.70
C ASN A 108 -20.45 -6.60 20.90
N SER A 109 -20.74 -7.77 20.33
CA SER A 109 -19.84 -8.49 19.43
C SER A 109 -19.73 -7.82 18.06
N LYS A 110 -20.78 -7.08 17.67
CA LYS A 110 -20.92 -6.39 16.39
C LYS A 110 -20.76 -4.88 16.57
N PRO A 111 -20.17 -4.16 15.61
CA PRO A 111 -20.11 -2.70 15.67
C PRO A 111 -21.50 -2.07 15.65
N ILE A 112 -21.67 -1.03 16.48
CA ILE A 112 -22.91 -0.26 16.56
C ILE A 112 -23.01 0.75 15.41
N SER A 113 -21.89 1.11 14.78
CA SER A 113 -21.85 2.04 13.65
C SER A 113 -20.62 1.81 12.79
N TYR A 114 -20.76 2.16 11.50
CA TYR A 114 -19.70 2.24 10.50
C TYR A 114 -19.69 3.66 9.98
N LEU A 115 -18.62 4.40 10.25
CA LEU A 115 -18.54 5.84 10.04
C LEU A 115 -17.42 6.19 9.08
N GLN A 116 -17.69 7.18 8.23
CA GLN A 116 -16.68 7.78 7.37
C GLN A 116 -16.00 8.94 8.10
N CYS A 117 -14.69 9.06 7.94
CA CYS A 117 -13.96 10.25 8.30
C CYS A 117 -14.39 11.46 7.44
N PRO A 118 -14.18 12.69 7.94
CA PRO A 118 -14.34 13.90 7.14
C PRO A 118 -13.54 13.85 5.83
N GLN A 119 -13.92 14.69 4.88
CA GLN A 119 -13.27 14.77 3.56
C GLN A 119 -11.75 14.88 3.71
N TYR A 120 -11.03 14.05 2.94
CA TYR A 120 -9.56 14.00 2.90
C TYR A 120 -8.86 13.63 4.24
N MET A 121 -9.53 12.88 5.11
CA MET A 121 -8.96 12.32 6.33
C MET A 121 -9.04 10.78 6.37
N PHE A 122 -8.18 10.18 7.18
CA PHE A 122 -8.10 8.73 7.37
C PHE A 122 -8.07 8.39 8.87
N PHE A 123 -8.66 7.26 9.24
CA PHE A 123 -8.74 6.86 10.64
C PHE A 123 -7.40 6.30 11.16
N SER A 124 -6.86 6.92 12.21
CA SER A 124 -5.64 6.49 12.89
C SER A 124 -5.96 5.59 14.09
N THR A 125 -5.48 4.35 14.08
CA THR A 125 -5.63 3.45 15.25
C THR A 125 -4.79 3.88 16.45
N LYS A 126 -3.74 4.66 16.22
CA LYS A 126 -2.85 5.16 17.28
C LYS A 126 -3.51 6.32 18.03
N GLU A 127 -3.97 7.32 17.28
CA GLU A 127 -4.59 8.53 17.84
C GLU A 127 -6.09 8.35 18.10
N LYS A 128 -6.66 7.20 17.68
CA LYS A 128 -8.10 6.86 17.76
C LYS A 128 -9.00 7.96 17.19
N THR A 129 -8.55 8.61 16.12
CA THR A 129 -9.27 9.73 15.48
C THR A 129 -8.95 9.80 13.98
N CYS A 130 -9.75 10.57 13.25
CA CYS A 130 -9.50 10.89 11.85
C CYS A 130 -8.40 11.93 11.75
N THR A 131 -7.31 11.60 11.06
CA THR A 131 -6.16 12.47 10.86
C THR A 131 -5.91 12.71 9.38
N HIS A 132 -5.35 13.86 9.04
CA HIS A 132 -4.77 14.04 7.71
C HIS A 132 -3.56 13.13 7.52
N GLN A 133 -3.38 12.60 6.32
CA GLN A 133 -2.28 11.70 6.01
C GLN A 133 -0.93 12.43 6.05
N TYR A 134 -0.27 12.44 7.20
CA TYR A 134 1.17 12.71 7.31
C TYR A 134 1.90 11.38 7.51
N SER A 135 2.10 10.64 6.42
CA SER A 135 3.11 9.57 6.37
C SER A 135 3.31 9.10 4.93
N SER A 136 3.79 10.00 4.08
CA SER A 136 4.58 9.57 2.93
C SER A 136 6.00 9.40 3.45
N SER A 137 6.39 8.18 3.82
CA SER A 137 7.81 7.83 3.87
C SER A 137 8.30 7.78 2.42
N LEU A 138 8.48 8.97 1.82
CA LEU A 138 9.12 9.12 0.53
C LEU A 138 10.58 8.75 0.71
N ILE A 139 10.97 7.57 0.24
CA ILE A 139 12.38 7.24 0.09
C ILE A 139 12.85 7.93 -1.19
N TYR A 140 13.65 8.98 -1.02
CA TYR A 140 14.40 9.59 -2.11
C TYR A 140 15.52 8.64 -2.53
N ILE A 141 15.41 8.06 -3.71
CA ILE A 141 16.54 7.38 -4.34
C ILE A 141 17.34 8.43 -5.10
N TYR A 142 18.42 8.91 -4.49
CA TYR A 142 19.45 9.65 -5.20
C TYR A 142 20.27 8.65 -6.03
N VAL A 143 20.20 8.77 -7.36
CA VAL A 143 21.14 8.12 -8.28
C VAL A 143 22.10 9.22 -8.73
N TYR A 144 23.34 9.16 -8.25
CA TYR A 144 24.39 10.04 -8.75
C TYR A 144 24.90 9.46 -10.07
N LEU A 145 24.89 10.29 -11.13
CA LEU A 145 25.44 10.01 -12.45
C LEU A 145 26.93 10.36 -12.48
#